data_AF-A0A0A1U7F7-F1
#
_entry.id   AF-A0A0A1U7F7-F1
#
_cell.length_a   1.000
_cell.length_b   1.000
_cell.length_c   1.000
_cell.angle_alpha   90.00
_cell.angle_beta   90.00
_cell.angle_gamma   90.00
#
_symmetry.space_group_name_H-M   'P 1'
#
loop_
_entity.id
_entity.type
_entity.pdbx_description
1 polymer ?
#
loop_
_entity_poly.entity_id
_entity_poly.type
_entity_poly.pdbx_seq_one_letter_code
_entity_poly.pdbx_strand_id
1 'polypeptide(L)'
;MVHIYQTEEKCLTCTSGISYVNSSGLCSLCDWTCSTCNTNGTCNGCSTNYVPFPVNNRTCQLCRSFDPNCDVCGDNKNRVCTSCDTNYYINAQNTCSQCDTTCAYNGCNK
;
A
#
# COMPACT_ATOMS: atom_id res chain seq x y z
N MET A 1 47.26 19.97 20.15
CA MET A 1 46.11 19.17 20.61
C MET A 1 44.95 19.56 19.72
N VAL A 2 44.60 18.73 18.75
CA VAL A 2 43.58 19.04 17.74
C VAL A 2 42.61 17.87 17.75
N HIS A 3 41.58 17.94 18.61
CA HIS A 3 40.42 17.05 18.52
C HIS A 3 39.38 17.77 17.67
N ILE A 4 39.45 17.55 16.36
CA ILE A 4 38.48 18.09 15.40
C ILE A 4 37.19 17.28 15.53
N TYR A 5 36.13 18.00 15.86
CA TYR A 5 34.71 17.69 15.77
C TYR A 5 34.36 16.62 14.71
N GLN A 6 33.79 15.49 15.14
CA GLN A 6 32.91 14.66 14.31
C GLN A 6 31.48 14.89 14.80
N THR A 7 30.79 15.86 14.22
CA THR A 7 29.33 15.97 14.36
C THR A 7 28.69 14.90 13.48
N GLU A 8 28.40 13.76 14.13
CA GLU A 8 27.58 12.60 13.75
C GLU A 8 27.41 12.25 12.26
N GLU A 9 27.89 11.06 11.85
CA GLU A 9 27.67 10.38 10.56
C GLU A 9 26.19 9.97 10.29
N LYS A 10 25.22 10.71 10.81
CA LYS A 10 23.79 10.41 10.68
C LYS A 10 23.14 11.34 9.67
N CYS A 11 22.30 10.78 8.81
CA CYS A 11 21.47 11.50 7.86
C CYS A 11 20.36 12.26 8.60
N LEU A 12 20.25 13.56 8.36
CA LEU A 12 19.12 14.38 8.83
C LEU A 12 17.88 14.18 7.95
N THR A 13 18.10 14.00 6.64
CA THR A 13 17.05 13.75 5.64
C THR A 13 17.56 12.76 4.60
N CYS A 14 16.62 12.10 3.92
CA CYS A 14 16.89 11.15 2.84
C CYS A 14 16.17 11.59 1.56
N THR A 15 16.43 10.91 0.45
CA THR A 15 15.71 11.14 -0.81
C THR A 15 14.21 10.98 -0.59
N SER A 16 13.47 12.07 -0.78
CA SER A 16 12.05 12.16 -0.48
C SER A 16 11.24 11.12 -1.26
N GLY A 17 10.25 10.54 -0.59
CA GLY A 17 9.31 9.57 -1.16
C GLY A 17 9.87 8.16 -1.35
N ILE A 18 11.19 7.97 -1.45
CA ILE A 18 11.82 6.66 -1.76
C ILE A 18 12.59 6.09 -0.56
N SER A 19 12.94 6.95 0.40
CA SER A 19 13.72 6.55 1.57
C SER A 19 13.39 7.39 2.80
N TYR A 20 13.67 6.85 3.98
CA TYR A 20 13.42 7.47 5.27
C TYR A 20 14.61 7.28 6.22
N VAL A 21 14.72 8.13 7.23
CA VAL A 21 15.77 8.02 8.25
C VAL A 21 15.34 6.96 9.26
N ASN A 22 16.10 5.89 9.40
CA ASN A 22 15.85 4.83 10.36
C ASN A 22 16.31 5.22 11.78
N SER A 23 16.06 4.35 12.75
CA SER A 23 16.42 4.58 14.17
C SER A 23 17.93 4.73 14.41
N SER A 24 18.77 4.26 13.49
CA SER A 24 20.23 4.43 13.54
C SER A 24 20.69 5.75 12.92
N GLY A 25 19.78 6.57 12.40
CA GLY A 25 20.10 7.81 11.70
C GLY A 25 20.61 7.58 10.28
N LEU A 26 20.38 6.41 9.67
CA LEU A 26 20.78 6.10 8.31
C LEU A 26 19.57 6.06 7.38
N CYS A 27 19.78 6.29 6.08
CA CYS A 27 18.72 6.16 5.10
C CYS A 27 18.40 4.68 4.80
N SER A 28 17.12 4.33 4.91
CA SER A 28 16.58 3.05 4.47
C SER A 28 15.52 3.25 3.40
N LEU A 29 15.47 2.34 2.43
CA LEU A 29 14.44 2.36 1.40
C LEU A 29 13.06 2.12 2.00
N CYS A 30 12.03 2.68 1.36
CA CYS A 30 10.65 2.29 1.63
C CYS A 30 10.46 0.78 1.39
N ASP A 31 9.45 0.19 2.02
CA ASP A 31 9.03 -1.17 1.67
C ASP A 31 8.59 -1.21 0.20
N TRP A 32 8.89 -2.31 -0.49
CA TRP A 32 8.61 -2.47 -1.92
C TRP A 32 7.10 -2.50 -2.24
N THR A 33 6.26 -2.77 -1.24
CA THR A 33 4.80 -2.66 -1.37
C THR A 33 4.29 -1.21 -1.31
N CYS A 34 5.14 -0.25 -0.92
CA CYS A 34 4.83 1.17 -1.00
C CYS A 34 5.27 1.75 -2.36
N SER A 35 4.43 2.60 -2.96
CA SER A 35 4.87 3.45 -4.09
C SER A 35 5.75 4.60 -3.59
N THR A 36 5.42 5.15 -2.43
CA THR A 36 6.21 6.15 -1.71
C THR A 36 6.04 5.98 -0.20
N CYS A 37 6.98 6.49 0.60
CA CYS A 37 6.85 6.56 2.06
C CYS A 37 7.23 7.93 2.65
N ASN A 38 6.68 8.21 3.84
CA ASN A 38 6.96 9.37 4.67
C ASN A 38 8.33 9.26 5.35
N THR A 39 8.77 10.32 6.01
CA THR A 39 10.06 10.41 6.71
C THR A 39 10.23 9.43 7.88
N ASN A 40 9.14 8.85 8.39
CA ASN A 40 9.14 7.80 9.41
C ASN A 40 9.02 6.38 8.81
N GLY A 41 9.11 6.24 7.49
CA GLY A 41 9.04 4.97 6.77
C GLY A 41 7.64 4.42 6.55
N THR A 42 6.61 5.20 6.85
CA THR A 42 5.22 4.81 6.60
C THR A 42 4.84 5.10 5.14
N CYS A 43 4.35 4.10 4.39
CA CYS A 43 3.77 4.25 3.07
C CYS A 43 2.84 5.47 3.02
N ASN A 44 3.14 6.38 2.10
CA ASN A 44 2.27 7.47 1.67
C ASN A 44 1.54 7.13 0.37
N GLY A 45 1.67 5.89 -0.11
CA GLY A 45 0.99 5.34 -1.26
C GLY A 45 1.40 3.88 -1.41
N CYS A 46 0.51 3.06 -1.96
CA CYS A 46 0.77 1.65 -2.22
C CYS A 46 1.15 1.45 -3.68
N SER A 47 2.05 0.50 -3.92
CA SER A 47 2.37 -0.01 -5.25
C SER A 47 1.12 -0.58 -5.92
N THR A 48 1.16 -0.73 -7.25
CA THR A 48 0.05 -1.29 -8.02
C THR A 48 -0.40 -2.65 -7.46
N ASN A 49 -1.70 -2.84 -7.30
CA ASN A 49 -2.33 -4.04 -6.75
C ASN A 49 -2.07 -4.30 -5.25
N TYR A 50 -1.78 -3.23 -4.51
CA TYR A 50 -1.71 -3.23 -3.04
C TYR A 50 -2.61 -2.12 -2.47
N VAL A 51 -3.21 -2.38 -1.32
CA VAL A 51 -4.03 -1.43 -0.57
C VAL A 51 -3.41 -1.13 0.79
N PRO A 52 -3.72 0.01 1.43
CA PRO A 52 -3.28 0.24 2.80
C PRO A 52 -3.90 -0.76 3.77
N PHE A 53 -3.17 -1.16 4.81
CA PHE A 53 -3.80 -1.86 5.92
C PHE A 53 -4.69 -0.89 6.74
N PRO A 54 -5.73 -1.39 7.44
CA PRO A 54 -6.53 -0.57 8.34
C PRO A 54 -5.70 0.01 9.51
N VAL A 55 -4.70 -0.77 9.93
CA VAL A 55 -3.74 -0.47 10.99
C VAL A 55 -2.42 -1.06 10.51
N ASN A 56 -1.34 -0.32 10.67
CA ASN A 56 -0.03 -0.51 10.01
C ASN A 56 0.07 0.20 8.66
N ASN A 57 1.11 0.99 8.53
CA ASN A 57 1.31 1.86 7.38
C ASN A 57 2.75 1.78 6.87
N ARG A 58 3.64 0.90 7.36
CA ARG A 58 4.99 0.74 6.78
C ARG A 58 5.05 -0.22 5.59
N THR A 59 3.99 -0.99 5.39
CA THR A 59 3.79 -1.89 4.26
C THR A 59 2.34 -1.78 3.79
N CYS A 60 2.07 -2.25 2.57
CA CYS A 60 0.72 -2.36 2.03
C CYS A 60 0.28 -3.82 1.91
N GLN A 61 -1.02 -4.05 2.01
CA GLN A 61 -1.67 -5.34 1.91
C GLN A 61 -1.86 -5.71 0.44
N LEU A 62 -1.49 -6.94 0.06
CA LEU A 62 -1.78 -7.46 -1.27
C LEU A 62 -3.30 -7.46 -1.53
N CYS A 63 -3.70 -7.09 -2.74
CA CYS A 63 -5.10 -7.03 -3.16
C CYS A 63 -5.94 -8.25 -2.76
N ARG A 64 -5.43 -9.44 -3.11
CA ARG A 64 -6.08 -10.73 -2.86
C ARG A 64 -6.13 -11.11 -1.38
N SER A 65 -5.27 -10.50 -0.56
CA SER A 65 -5.35 -10.65 0.89
C SER A 65 -6.37 -9.71 1.52
N PHE A 66 -6.67 -8.57 0.89
CA PHE A 66 -7.75 -7.67 1.29
C PHE A 66 -9.11 -8.26 0.95
N ASP A 67 -9.26 -8.77 -0.27
CA ASP A 67 -10.44 -9.48 -0.75
C ASP A 67 -10.00 -10.57 -1.75
N PRO A 68 -10.25 -11.85 -1.47
CA PRO A 68 -9.84 -12.97 -2.33
C PRO A 68 -10.39 -12.88 -3.76
N ASN A 69 -11.53 -12.23 -3.97
CA ASN A 69 -12.20 -12.13 -5.27
C ASN A 69 -11.95 -10.78 -5.96
N CYS A 70 -11.04 -9.96 -5.42
CA CYS A 70 -10.65 -8.69 -6.02
C CYS A 70 -9.49 -8.89 -7.00
N ASP A 71 -9.76 -8.71 -8.29
CA ASP A 71 -8.75 -8.82 -9.34
C ASP A 71 -7.82 -7.61 -9.36
N VAL A 72 -8.41 -6.42 -9.22
CA VAL A 72 -7.69 -5.14 -9.18
C VAL A 72 -8.28 -4.26 -8.09
N CYS A 73 -7.46 -3.83 -7.15
CA CYS A 73 -7.81 -2.85 -6.12
C CYS A 73 -7.23 -1.48 -6.44
N GLY A 74 -7.87 -0.48 -5.85
CA GLY A 74 -7.50 0.92 -6.01
C GLY A 74 -6.05 1.19 -5.58
N ASP A 75 -5.46 2.20 -6.20
CA ASP A 75 -4.09 2.61 -5.94
C ASP A 75 -4.01 3.72 -4.89
N ASN A 76 -2.79 3.95 -4.42
CA ASN A 76 -2.31 5.22 -3.91
C ASN A 76 -2.90 5.80 -2.61
N LYS A 77 -3.90 5.16 -1.97
CA LYS A 77 -4.40 5.37 -0.58
C LYS A 77 -5.75 4.73 -0.28
N ASN A 78 -6.44 4.22 -1.29
CA ASN A 78 -7.82 3.73 -1.12
C ASN A 78 -7.82 2.23 -0.85
N ARG A 79 -8.42 1.81 0.27
CA ARG A 79 -8.63 0.40 0.59
C ARG A 79 -9.93 -0.10 -0.02
N VAL A 80 -9.94 -0.22 -1.34
CA VAL A 80 -11.13 -0.53 -2.15
C VAL A 80 -10.79 -1.50 -3.27
N CYS A 81 -11.75 -2.33 -3.66
CA CYS A 81 -11.68 -3.09 -4.90
C CYS A 81 -12.26 -2.28 -6.06
N THR A 82 -11.60 -2.30 -7.21
CA THR A 82 -12.02 -1.59 -8.43
C THR A 82 -12.41 -2.53 -9.58
N SER A 83 -12.02 -3.80 -9.49
CA SER A 83 -12.41 -4.87 -10.41
C SER A 83 -12.47 -6.19 -9.65
N CYS A 84 -13.59 -6.89 -9.75
CA CYS A 84 -13.78 -8.20 -9.17
C CYS A 84 -13.50 -9.30 -10.20
N ASP A 85 -13.24 -10.50 -9.70
CA ASP A 85 -13.22 -11.72 -10.49
C ASP A 85 -14.53 -11.95 -11.22
N THR A 86 -14.49 -12.88 -12.18
CA THR A 86 -15.70 -13.24 -12.92
C THR A 86 -16.78 -13.82 -12.01
N ASN A 87 -18.03 -13.41 -12.21
CA ASN A 87 -19.21 -13.73 -11.37
C ASN A 87 -19.20 -13.07 -9.98
N TYR A 88 -18.43 -12.01 -9.81
CA TYR A 88 -18.48 -11.13 -8.65
C TYR A 88 -18.71 -9.68 -9.10
N TYR A 89 -19.32 -8.89 -8.23
CA TYR A 89 -19.58 -7.47 -8.46
C TYR A 89 -19.12 -6.64 -7.26
N ILE A 90 -18.87 -5.34 -7.50
CA ILE A 90 -18.46 -4.41 -6.45
C ILE A 90 -19.69 -4.03 -5.63
N ASN A 91 -19.66 -4.29 -4.33
CA ASN A 91 -20.75 -3.93 -3.43
C ASN A 91 -20.57 -2.50 -2.86
N ALA A 92 -21.53 -2.07 -2.02
CA ALA A 92 -21.51 -0.74 -1.41
C ALA A 92 -20.31 -0.50 -0.46
N GLN A 93 -19.62 -1.56 -0.02
CA GLN A 93 -18.42 -1.50 0.81
C GLN A 93 -17.12 -1.47 -0.03
N ASN A 94 -17.24 -1.40 -1.36
CA ASN A 94 -16.14 -1.53 -2.32
C ASN A 94 -15.36 -2.84 -2.17
N THR A 95 -16.06 -3.93 -1.86
CA THR A 95 -15.53 -5.30 -1.90
C THR A 95 -16.33 -6.14 -2.89
N CYS A 96 -15.86 -7.34 -3.18
CA CYS A 96 -16.44 -8.24 -4.17
C CYS A 96 -17.45 -9.18 -3.51
N SER A 97 -18.71 -9.03 -3.91
CA SER A 97 -19.79 -9.95 -3.55
C SER A 97 -20.08 -10.92 -4.69
N GLN A 98 -20.38 -12.16 -4.36
CA GLN A 98 -20.76 -13.16 -5.35
C GLN A 98 -22.11 -12.79 -5.97
N CYS A 99 -22.22 -12.98 -7.29
CA CYS A 99 -23.48 -12.79 -7.98
C CYS A 99 -24.49 -13.88 -7.64
N ASP A 100 -25.78 -13.54 -7.67
CA ASP A 100 -26.83 -14.52 -7.48
C ASP A 100 -26.79 -15.60 -8.57
N THR A 101 -27.11 -16.84 -8.23
CA THR A 101 -27.02 -17.99 -9.15
C THR A 101 -28.03 -17.91 -10.28
N THR A 102 -29.06 -17.08 -10.16
CA THR A 102 -30.04 -16.78 -11.22
C THR A 102 -29.54 -15.74 -12.23
N CYS A 103 -28.46 -15.02 -11.93
CA CYS A 103 -27.83 -14.12 -12.90
C CYS A 103 -27.15 -14.91 -14.02
N ALA A 104 -27.19 -14.37 -15.24
CA ALA A 104 -26.33 -14.86 -16.31
C ALA A 104 -24.85 -14.71 -15.91
N TYR A 105 -23.98 -15.52 -16.51
CA TYR A 105 -22.53 -15.41 -16.34
C TYR A 105 -22.07 -13.98 -16.62
N ASN A 106 -21.41 -13.34 -15.64
CA ASN A 106 -20.98 -11.94 -15.70
C ASN A 106 -22.14 -10.93 -15.94
N GLY A 107 -23.38 -11.28 -15.58
CA GLY A 107 -24.59 -10.50 -15.85
C GLY A 107 -25.17 -9.74 -14.65
N CYS A 108 -24.49 -9.75 -13.51
CA CYS A 108 -24.84 -8.98 -12.32
C CYS A 108 -24.37 -7.53 -12.44
N ASN A 109 -25.17 -6.58 -11.94
CA ASN A 109 -24.85 -5.16 -12.04
C ASN A 109 -23.63 -4.79 -11.19
N LYS A 110 -22.78 -3.95 -11.80
CA LYS A 110 -21.67 -3.22 -11.17
C LYS A 110 -22.16 -1.97 -10.47
#